data_AF-A0AAX6FPV3-F1
#
_entry.id   AF-A0AAX6FPV3-F1
#
_cell.length_a   1.000
_cell.length_b   1.000
_cell.length_c   1.000
_cell.angle_alpha   90.00
_cell.angle_beta   90.00
_cell.angle_gamma   90.00
#
_symmetry.space_group_name_H-M   'P 1'
#
loop_
_entity.id
_entity.type
_entity.pdbx_description
1 polymer ?
#
loop_
_entity_poly.entity_id
_entity_poly.type
_entity_poly.pdbx_seq_one_letter_code
_entity_poly.pdbx_strand_id
1 'polypeptide(L)'
;MLLVGRRTRKRTKTTESTTLESLVDVMKDMGKLYGETSANVAKIAKCFEIEAEWGSRRLNVFEEVSKVEGFRDADMLRAGEILSRDAARANYFFTLPYGLRKLYLQGLISSNN
;
A
#
# COMPACT_ATOMS: atom_id res chain seq x y z
N MET A 1 -62.50 60.41 8.22
CA MET A 1 -61.04 60.24 8.10
C MET A 1 -60.72 58.75 8.14
N LEU A 2 -60.27 58.17 7.03
CA LEU A 2 -59.88 56.76 6.92
C LEU A 2 -58.43 56.60 7.39
N LEU A 3 -58.20 55.91 8.52
CA LEU A 3 -56.87 55.45 8.91
C LEU A 3 -56.69 54.01 8.43
N VAL A 4 -56.09 53.89 7.24
CA VAL A 4 -55.66 52.63 6.64
C VAL A 4 -54.52 52.04 7.48
N GLY A 5 -54.80 50.93 8.16
CA GLY A 5 -53.79 50.17 8.88
C GLY A 5 -52.76 49.58 7.93
N ARG A 6 -51.50 50.03 8.02
CA ARG A 6 -50.36 49.42 7.34
C ARG A 6 -50.11 48.02 7.92
N ARG A 7 -50.55 46.98 7.21
CA ARG A 7 -50.11 45.59 7.43
C ARG A 7 -48.63 45.49 7.03
N THR A 8 -47.74 45.45 8.01
CA THR A 8 -46.34 45.06 7.82
C THR A 8 -46.27 43.60 7.41
N ARG A 9 -46.09 43.36 6.11
CA ARG A 9 -45.83 42.02 5.56
C ARG A 9 -44.44 41.59 6.04
N LYS A 10 -44.37 40.69 7.04
CA LYS A 10 -43.12 39.97 7.36
C LYS A 10 -42.67 39.25 6.10
N ARG A 11 -41.57 39.72 5.51
CA ARG A 11 -40.90 39.08 4.38
C ARG A 11 -40.26 37.81 4.94
N THR A 12 -40.89 36.66 4.72
CA THR A 12 -40.31 35.34 4.94
C THR A 12 -39.06 35.25 4.07
N LYS A 13 -37.89 35.25 4.70
CA LYS A 13 -36.59 35.17 4.03
C LYS A 13 -35.74 34.12 4.75
N THR A 14 -36.17 32.86 4.76
CA THR A 14 -35.42 31.81 5.48
C THR A 14 -35.94 30.41 5.18
N THR A 15 -35.64 29.88 3.99
CA THR A 15 -35.75 28.43 3.73
C THR A 15 -34.79 27.98 2.63
N GLU A 16 -34.63 28.77 1.56
CA GLU A 16 -33.72 28.42 0.44
C GLU A 16 -32.22 28.64 0.76
N SER A 17 -31.87 29.61 1.60
CA SER A 17 -30.47 29.84 2.04
C SER A 17 -29.91 28.62 2.77
N THR A 18 -30.72 28.07 3.68
CA THR A 18 -30.36 26.93 4.53
C THR A 18 -30.23 25.61 3.76
N THR A 19 -31.03 25.40 2.71
CA THR A 19 -30.92 24.19 1.89
C THR A 19 -29.70 24.24 0.96
N LEU A 20 -29.39 25.41 0.42
CA LEU A 20 -28.23 25.61 -0.46
C LEU A 20 -26.91 25.54 0.32
N GLU A 21 -26.87 26.12 1.52
CA GLU A 21 -25.74 25.99 2.45
C GLU A 21 -25.52 24.53 2.88
N SER A 22 -26.59 23.82 3.26
CA SER A 22 -26.52 22.39 3.60
C SER A 22 -26.02 21.53 2.43
N LEU A 23 -26.46 21.84 1.19
CA LEU A 23 -25.98 21.13 0.00
C LEU A 23 -24.47 21.36 -0.22
N VAL A 24 -24.01 22.61 -0.07
CA VAL A 24 -22.59 22.95 -0.18
C VAL A 24 -21.75 22.21 0.85
N ASP A 25 -22.23 22.08 2.09
CA ASP A 25 -21.51 21.35 3.14
C ASP A 25 -21.46 19.85 2.85
N VAL A 26 -22.55 19.24 2.41
CA VAL A 26 -22.54 17.83 1.96
C VAL A 26 -21.57 17.61 0.79
N MET A 27 -21.51 18.55 -0.17
CA MET A 27 -20.56 18.46 -1.29
C MET A 27 -19.10 18.58 -0.82
N LYS A 28 -18.81 19.44 0.16
CA LYS A 28 -17.47 19.52 0.78
C LYS A 28 -17.10 18.23 1.49
N ASP A 29 -18.03 17.65 2.25
CA ASP A 29 -17.83 16.39 2.96
C ASP A 29 -17.58 15.24 1.97
N MET A 30 -18.34 15.18 0.87
CA MET A 30 -18.07 14.24 -0.23
C MET A 30 -16.68 14.46 -0.84
N GLY A 31 -16.28 15.71 -1.09
CA GLY A 31 -14.95 16.03 -1.61
C GLY A 31 -13.83 15.55 -0.69
N LYS A 32 -14.01 15.73 0.62
CA LYS A 32 -13.07 15.24 1.64
C LYS A 32 -13.01 13.71 1.67
N LEU A 33 -14.16 13.04 1.73
CA LEU A 33 -14.24 11.57 1.72
C LEU A 33 -13.63 10.97 0.46
N TYR A 34 -13.85 11.60 -0.69
CA TYR A 34 -13.24 11.17 -1.96
C TYR A 34 -11.72 11.32 -1.92
N GLY A 35 -11.20 12.43 -1.40
CA GLY A 35 -9.76 12.65 -1.22
C GLY A 35 -9.12 11.61 -0.30
N GLU A 36 -9.75 11.32 0.84
CA GLU A 36 -9.29 10.29 1.78
C GLU A 36 -9.33 8.89 1.16
N THR A 37 -10.40 8.57 0.43
CA THR A 37 -10.54 7.29 -0.27
C THR A 37 -9.48 7.14 -1.35
N SER A 38 -9.26 8.17 -2.16
CA SER A 38 -8.22 8.20 -3.20
C SER A 38 -6.82 7.98 -2.60
N ALA A 39 -6.51 8.64 -1.49
CA ALA A 39 -5.25 8.45 -0.78
C ALA A 39 -5.09 7.02 -0.24
N ASN A 40 -6.17 6.39 0.24
CA ASN A 40 -6.14 5.00 0.69
C ASN A 40 -5.95 4.02 -0.47
N VAL A 41 -6.61 4.24 -1.60
CA VAL A 41 -6.42 3.45 -2.83
C VAL A 41 -4.98 3.57 -3.32
N ALA A 42 -4.39 4.77 -3.30
CA ALA A 42 -3.00 4.98 -3.68
C ALA A 42 -2.02 4.21 -2.77
N LYS A 43 -2.29 4.14 -1.46
CA LYS A 43 -1.50 3.31 -0.53
C LYS A 43 -1.59 1.82 -0.87
N ILE A 44 -2.77 1.32 -1.21
CA ILE A 44 -2.99 -0.07 -1.61
C ILE A 44 -2.25 -0.38 -2.92
N ALA A 45 -2.35 0.51 -3.92
CA ALA A 45 -1.64 0.37 -5.19
C ALA A 45 -0.13 0.28 -4.98
N LYS A 46 0.42 1.14 -4.10
CA LYS A 46 1.84 1.10 -3.72
C LYS A 46 2.25 -0.23 -3.09
N CYS A 47 1.40 -0.86 -2.27
CA CYS A 47 1.69 -2.19 -1.74
C CYS A 47 1.80 -3.24 -2.85
N PHE A 48 0.94 -3.18 -3.87
CA PHE A 48 1.01 -4.09 -5.01
C PHE A 48 2.25 -3.85 -5.88
N GLU A 49 2.67 -2.60 -6.08
CA GLU A 49 3.91 -2.27 -6.77
C GLU A 49 5.13 -2.87 -6.05
N ILE A 50 5.18 -2.72 -4.72
CA ILE A 50 6.24 -3.30 -3.89
C ILE A 50 6.24 -4.83 -4.01
N GLU A 51 5.07 -5.48 -3.88
CA GLU A 51 4.98 -6.93 -3.99
C GLU A 51 5.38 -7.44 -5.39
N ALA A 52 5.04 -6.69 -6.45
CA ALA A 52 5.47 -6.99 -7.81
C ALA A 52 6.99 -6.89 -7.97
N GLU A 53 7.64 -5.87 -7.36
CA GLU A 53 9.09 -5.75 -7.34
C GLU A 53 9.76 -6.94 -6.63
N TRP A 54 9.25 -7.33 -5.46
CA TRP A 54 9.74 -8.52 -4.75
C TRP A 54 9.48 -9.82 -5.52
N GLY A 55 8.35 -9.91 -6.23
CA GLY A 55 8.09 -10.99 -7.18
C GLY A 55 9.16 -11.10 -8.26
N SER A 56 9.50 -9.97 -8.89
CA SER A 56 10.56 -9.91 -9.90
C SER A 56 11.92 -10.32 -9.35
N ARG A 57 12.29 -9.85 -8.15
CA ARG A 57 13.54 -10.25 -7.48
C ARG A 57 13.59 -11.76 -7.22
N ARG A 58 12.48 -12.37 -6.79
CA ARG A 58 12.41 -13.82 -6.55
C ARG A 58 12.66 -14.66 -7.80
N LEU A 59 12.30 -14.18 -8.99
CA LEU A 59 12.64 -14.87 -10.25
C LEU A 59 14.15 -14.96 -10.47
N ASN A 60 14.92 -14.01 -9.93
CA ASN A 60 16.37 -13.95 -10.04
C ASN A 60 17.10 -14.54 -8.82
N VAL A 61 16.39 -15.20 -7.89
CA VAL A 61 17.00 -15.66 -6.63
C VAL A 61 18.15 -16.64 -6.86
N PHE A 62 18.04 -17.49 -7.89
CA PHE A 62 19.09 -18.45 -8.21
C PHE A 62 20.37 -17.77 -8.72
N GLU A 63 20.23 -16.73 -9.55
CA GLU A 63 21.35 -15.93 -10.04
C GLU A 63 22.06 -15.20 -8.88
N GLU A 64 21.33 -14.79 -7.86
CA GLU A 64 21.92 -14.14 -6.69
C GLU A 64 22.58 -15.13 -5.73
N VAL A 65 22.03 -16.34 -5.61
CA VAL A 65 22.66 -17.42 -4.85
C VAL A 65 23.97 -17.86 -5.51
N SER A 66 24.04 -17.92 -6.84
CA SER A 66 25.26 -18.31 -7.56
C SER A 66 26.40 -17.30 -7.45
N LYS A 67 26.10 -16.03 -7.11
CA LYS A 67 27.10 -15.00 -6.79
C LYS A 67 27.78 -15.21 -5.43
N VAL A 68 27.26 -16.13 -4.58
CA VAL A 68 27.83 -16.40 -3.26
C VAL A 68 28.93 -17.47 -3.36
N GLU A 69 30.18 -17.04 -3.22
CA GLU A 69 31.33 -17.93 -3.37
C GLU A 69 31.48 -19.00 -2.27
N GLY A 70 32.01 -20.16 -2.68
CA GLY A 70 32.35 -21.26 -1.79
C GLY A 70 31.18 -22.16 -1.38
N PHE A 71 30.07 -22.11 -2.12
CA PHE A 71 29.08 -23.19 -2.15
C PHE A 71 29.38 -24.19 -3.26
N ARG A 72 29.03 -25.46 -3.03
CA ARG A 72 29.01 -26.48 -4.09
C ARG A 72 27.70 -26.36 -4.87
N ASP A 73 27.69 -26.83 -6.12
CA ASP A 73 26.51 -26.79 -6.99
C ASP A 73 25.26 -27.39 -6.36
N ALA A 74 25.40 -28.53 -5.65
CA ALA A 74 24.29 -29.17 -4.95
C ALA A 74 23.71 -28.29 -3.82
N ASP A 75 24.58 -27.58 -3.10
CA ASP A 75 24.16 -26.70 -2.00
C ASP A 75 23.50 -25.42 -2.56
N MET A 76 23.99 -24.91 -3.69
CA MET A 76 23.36 -23.79 -4.41
C MET A 76 21.96 -24.14 -4.92
N LEU A 77 21.81 -25.31 -5.56
CA LEU A 77 20.51 -25.80 -6.03
C LEU A 77 19.52 -25.94 -4.88
N ARG A 78 19.96 -26.51 -3.76
CA ARG A 78 19.10 -26.68 -2.58
C ARG A 78 18.70 -25.35 -1.97
N ALA A 79 19.62 -24.41 -1.82
CA ALA A 79 19.29 -23.08 -1.33
C ALA A 79 18.30 -22.34 -2.27
N GLY A 80 18.53 -22.41 -3.58
CA GLY A 80 17.61 -21.85 -4.58
C GLY A 80 16.21 -22.45 -4.51
N GLU A 81 16.11 -23.76 -4.31
CA GLU A 81 14.81 -24.42 -4.12
C GLU A 81 14.10 -23.92 -2.85
N ILE A 82 14.80 -23.84 -1.72
CA ILE A 82 14.20 -23.38 -0.45
C ILE A 82 13.72 -21.93 -0.58
N LEU A 83 14.53 -21.04 -1.17
CA LEU A 83 14.18 -19.64 -1.32
C LEU A 83 13.05 -19.42 -2.35
N SER A 84 13.01 -20.19 -3.44
CA SER A 84 11.94 -20.05 -4.44
C SER A 84 10.57 -20.49 -3.90
N ARG A 85 10.53 -21.42 -2.94
CA ARG A 85 9.30 -21.88 -2.28
C ARG A 85 8.81 -20.96 -1.15
N ASP A 86 9.70 -20.19 -0.52
CA ASP A 86 9.39 -19.34 0.64
C ASP A 86 9.74 -17.88 0.36
N ALA A 87 8.70 -17.09 0.07
CA ALA A 87 8.81 -15.67 -0.24
C ALA A 87 9.44 -14.84 0.88
N ALA A 88 9.16 -15.18 2.14
CA ALA A 88 9.67 -14.43 3.29
C ALA A 88 11.18 -14.66 3.43
N ARG A 89 11.63 -15.91 3.27
CA ARG A 89 13.07 -16.26 3.27
C ARG A 89 13.80 -15.61 2.10
N ALA A 90 13.22 -15.64 0.89
CA ALA A 90 13.80 -14.95 -0.26
C ALA A 90 13.92 -13.45 -0.04
N ASN A 91 12.85 -12.79 0.43
CA ASN A 91 12.88 -11.35 0.71
C ASN A 91 13.94 -11.01 1.76
N TYR A 92 14.06 -11.80 2.83
CA TYR A 92 15.11 -11.62 3.83
C TYR A 92 16.52 -11.80 3.24
N PHE A 93 16.74 -12.80 2.38
CA PHE A 93 18.01 -12.97 1.68
C PHE A 93 18.42 -11.70 0.90
N PHE A 94 17.47 -11.07 0.21
CA PHE A 94 17.72 -9.85 -0.56
C PHE A 94 18.01 -8.61 0.31
N THR A 95 17.54 -8.57 1.56
CA THR A 95 17.86 -7.46 2.48
C THR A 95 19.22 -7.62 3.16
N LEU A 96 19.81 -8.82 3.13
CA LEU A 96 21.10 -9.08 3.75
C LEU A 96 22.26 -8.44 2.97
N PRO A 97 23.23 -7.81 3.68
CA PRO A 97 24.53 -7.46 3.10
C PRO A 97 25.23 -8.69 2.52
N TYR A 98 25.98 -8.52 1.43
CA TYR A 98 26.66 -9.63 0.74
C TYR A 98 27.49 -10.52 1.67
N GLY A 99 28.22 -9.93 2.64
CA GLY A 99 29.04 -10.69 3.59
C GLY A 99 28.26 -11.63 4.52
N LEU A 100 26.96 -11.39 4.74
CA LEU A 100 26.11 -12.22 5.60
C LEU A 100 25.29 -13.26 4.82
N ARG A 101 25.17 -13.11 3.50
CA ARG A 101 24.37 -14.01 2.65
C ARG A 101 24.85 -15.45 2.73
N LYS A 102 26.18 -15.68 2.75
CA LYS A 102 26.75 -17.03 2.87
C LYS A 102 26.33 -17.74 4.16
N LEU A 103 26.47 -17.07 5.30
CA LEU A 103 26.08 -17.58 6.60
C LEU A 103 24.59 -17.92 6.66
N TYR A 104 23.76 -17.03 6.09
CA TYR A 104 22.32 -17.26 6.02
C TYR A 104 21.98 -18.51 5.20
N LEU A 105 22.53 -18.65 3.99
CA LEU A 105 22.29 -19.81 3.13
C LEU A 105 22.77 -21.12 3.78
N GLN A 106 23.89 -21.11 4.51
CA GLN A 106 24.39 -22.27 5.24
C GLN A 106 23.41 -22.71 6.35
N GLY A 107 22.91 -21.74 7.13
CA GLY A 107 21.89 -22.00 8.13
C GLY A 107 20.59 -22.54 7.51
N LEU A 108 20.19 -21.97 6.37
CA LEU A 108 18.99 -22.35 5.63
C LEU A 108 19.03 -23.83 5.21
N ILE A 109 20.13 -24.25 4.58
CA ILE A 109 20.32 -25.62 4.11
C ILE A 109 20.37 -26.60 5.29
N SER A 110 21.08 -26.24 6.36
CA SER A 110 21.25 -27.10 7.54
C SER A 110 19.95 -27.32 8.30
N SER A 111 19.07 -26.31 8.34
CA SER A 111 17.77 -26.36 9.03
C SER A 111 16.70 -27.17 8.30
N ASN A 112 16.94 -27.53 7.04
CA ASN A 112 15.98 -28.19 6.15
C ASN A 112 16.44 -29.61 5.74
N ASN A 113 17.31 -30.21 6.55
CA ASN A 113 17.73 -31.62 6.50
C ASN A 113 16.88 -32.48 7.44
#